data_AF-A0A948WDD5-F1
#
_entry.id   AF-A0A948WDD5-F1
#
_cell.length_a   1.000
_cell.length_b   1.000
_cell.length_c   1.000
_cell.angle_alpha   90.00
_cell.angle_beta   90.00
_cell.angle_gamma   90.00
#
_symmetry.space_group_name_H-M   'P 1'
#
loop_
_entity.id
_entity.type
_entity.pdbx_description
1 polymer ?
#
loop_
_entity_poly.entity_id
_entity_poly.type
_entity_poly.pdbx_seq_one_letter_code
_entity_poly.pdbx_strand_id
1 'polypeptide(L)'
;MRRNKRLTLWSALPPYLGGKRRLCPLIFREVDRILPRKLWPGLTFLDGFLGGGSVSLYAKAQGFRVISVDIAERSIVVGQALIQNSSVRLRREDILRVAADKYEPPGLVEQNYVPKAFTRAQARLLDRILAMAGEARDIARQGLLRLLAVRVALLAHPMSSVRTGTIHRLSSGEYENITPSCLKGYVEGLRLSRPDRLWKVAMQINAGVFQGEAQVLKAD
;
A
#
# COMPACT_ATOMS: atom_id res chain seq x y z
N MET A 1 -7.37 -15.54 -22.62
CA MET A 1 -6.31 -15.62 -21.58
C MET A 1 -5.73 -14.22 -21.36
N ARG A 2 -6.02 -13.54 -20.23
CA ARG A 2 -5.45 -12.20 -19.96
C ARG A 2 -3.97 -12.36 -19.63
N ARG A 3 -3.09 -11.85 -20.51
CA ARG A 3 -1.63 -11.82 -20.34
C ARG A 3 -1.29 -11.29 -18.95
N ASN A 4 -0.66 -12.12 -18.09
CA ASN A 4 -0.20 -11.70 -16.77
C ASN A 4 0.75 -10.51 -16.95
N LYS A 5 0.32 -9.29 -16.57
CA LYS A 5 1.19 -8.13 -16.57
C LYS A 5 2.36 -8.42 -15.62
N ARG A 6 3.58 -8.28 -16.12
CA ARG A 6 4.80 -8.42 -15.31
C ARG A 6 4.72 -7.42 -14.15
N LEU A 7 4.79 -7.93 -12.92
CA LEU A 7 4.80 -7.07 -11.74
C LEU A 7 6.06 -6.22 -11.78
N THR A 8 5.89 -4.92 -11.52
CA THR A 8 6.98 -3.96 -11.44
C THR A 8 7.10 -3.45 -10.01
N LEU A 9 8.28 -2.92 -9.66
CA LEU A 9 8.54 -2.13 -8.45
C LEU A 9 7.37 -1.20 -8.09
N TRP A 10 6.89 -0.47 -9.10
CA TRP A 10 5.84 0.54 -8.97
C TRP A 10 4.47 -0.01 -8.58
N SER A 11 4.25 -1.31 -8.79
CA SER A 11 3.02 -1.99 -8.43
C SER A 11 2.82 -2.04 -6.91
N ALA A 12 3.92 -1.97 -6.14
CA ALA A 12 3.88 -1.98 -4.68
C ALA A 12 3.39 -0.67 -4.08
N LEU A 13 3.60 0.45 -4.76
CA LEU A 13 3.32 1.77 -4.21
C LEU A 13 1.85 2.16 -4.42
N PRO A 14 1.14 2.67 -3.41
CA PRO A 14 -0.22 3.15 -3.54
C PRO A 14 -0.29 4.48 -4.31
N PRO A 15 -1.37 4.79 -5.07
CA PRO A 15 -1.48 6.05 -5.81
C PRO A 15 -1.26 7.27 -4.90
N TYR A 16 -0.43 8.21 -5.33
CA TYR A 16 -0.04 9.37 -4.51
C TYR A 16 -0.06 10.62 -5.37
N LEU A 17 -0.73 11.68 -4.89
CA LEU A 17 -0.80 12.95 -5.62
C LEU A 17 0.60 13.56 -5.70
N GLY A 18 1.01 13.96 -6.90
CA GLY A 18 2.37 14.46 -7.12
C GLY A 18 3.47 13.37 -7.10
N GLY A 19 3.11 12.09 -7.10
CA GLY A 19 4.06 10.98 -7.10
C GLY A 19 4.98 10.97 -8.34
N LYS A 20 6.28 10.73 -8.13
CA LYS A 20 7.33 10.91 -9.15
C LYS A 20 7.71 9.63 -9.91
N ARG A 21 6.89 8.58 -9.87
CA ARG A 21 7.17 7.27 -10.50
C ARG A 21 7.69 7.36 -11.94
N ARG A 22 7.02 8.16 -12.79
CA ARG A 22 7.39 8.33 -14.21
C ARG A 22 8.66 9.17 -14.40
N LEU A 23 8.98 10.02 -13.44
CA LEU A 23 10.13 10.92 -13.47
C LEU A 23 11.38 10.29 -12.87
N CYS A 24 11.27 9.22 -12.08
CA CYS A 24 12.43 8.58 -11.43
C CYS A 24 13.55 8.22 -12.42
N PRO A 25 13.29 7.58 -13.59
CA PRO A 25 14.36 7.31 -14.54
C PRO A 25 15.08 8.57 -15.04
N LEU A 26 14.34 9.67 -15.23
CA LEU A 26 14.90 10.95 -15.65
C LEU A 26 15.72 11.60 -14.54
N ILE A 27 15.18 11.69 -13.32
CA ILE A 27 15.87 12.26 -12.15
C ILE A 27 17.22 11.57 -11.96
N PHE A 28 17.24 10.23 -11.94
CA PHE A 28 18.46 9.48 -11.70
C PHE A 28 19.41 9.47 -12.90
N ARG A 29 18.93 9.71 -14.13
CA ARG A 29 19.80 9.98 -15.28
C ARG A 29 20.55 11.30 -15.10
N GLU A 30 19.87 12.34 -14.62
CA GLU A 30 20.54 13.63 -14.37
C GLU A 30 21.52 13.54 -13.20
N VAL A 31 21.22 12.75 -12.16
CA VAL A 31 22.18 12.43 -11.09
C VAL A 31 23.41 11.70 -11.65
N ASP A 32 23.22 10.72 -12.54
CA ASP A 32 24.32 9.94 -13.14
C ASP A 32 25.28 10.79 -13.97
N ARG A 33 24.79 11.89 -14.56
CA ARG A 33 25.64 12.85 -15.32
C ARG A 33 26.67 13.56 -14.45
N ILE A 34 26.37 13.74 -13.16
CA ILE A 34 27.25 14.45 -12.21
C ILE A 34 27.93 13.48 -11.22
N LEU A 35 27.31 12.35 -10.94
CA LEU A 35 27.76 11.35 -9.98
C LEU A 35 27.56 9.96 -10.60
N PRO A 36 28.62 9.33 -11.13
CA PRO A 36 28.51 8.05 -11.84
C PRO A 36 27.87 6.95 -10.99
N ARG A 37 26.93 6.19 -11.57
CA ARG A 37 26.20 5.06 -10.94
C ARG A 37 27.07 4.10 -10.14
N LYS A 38 28.28 3.81 -10.60
CA LYS A 38 29.22 2.88 -9.93
C LYS A 38 29.57 3.29 -8.50
N LEU A 39 29.40 4.57 -8.15
CA LEU A 39 29.69 5.11 -6.82
C LEU A 39 28.49 5.07 -5.88
N TRP A 40 27.27 4.88 -6.40
CA TRP A 40 26.03 5.01 -5.62
C TRP A 40 25.91 4.02 -4.45
N PRO A 41 26.38 2.75 -4.53
CA PRO A 41 26.31 1.82 -3.40
C PRO A 41 27.03 2.27 -2.13
N GLY A 42 28.05 3.13 -2.26
CA GLY A 42 28.78 3.69 -1.11
C GLY A 42 28.18 5.00 -0.58
N LEU A 43 27.04 5.46 -1.10
CA LEU A 43 26.49 6.78 -0.83
C LEU A 43 25.09 6.71 -0.22
N THR A 44 24.75 7.76 0.51
CA THR A 44 23.43 7.92 1.12
C THR A 44 22.58 8.89 0.30
N PHE A 45 21.39 8.44 -0.13
CA PHE A 45 20.36 9.26 -0.73
C PHE A 45 19.42 9.79 0.37
N LEU A 46 19.37 11.11 0.52
CA LEU A 46 18.51 11.80 1.48
C LEU A 46 17.21 12.24 0.79
N ASP A 47 16.08 11.68 1.22
CA ASP A 47 14.74 12.04 0.75
C ASP A 47 13.96 12.74 1.87
N GLY A 48 14.02 14.07 1.91
CA GLY A 48 13.35 14.86 2.96
C GLY A 48 11.82 14.86 2.89
N PHE A 49 11.23 14.35 1.81
CA PHE A 49 9.79 14.33 1.58
C PHE A 49 9.36 13.02 0.90
N LEU A 50 9.36 11.94 1.68
CA LEU A 50 9.10 10.57 1.19
C LEU A 50 7.83 10.49 0.34
N GLY A 51 6.75 11.13 0.79
CA GLY A 51 5.42 11.11 0.20
C GLY A 51 4.97 9.71 -0.20
N GLY A 52 4.76 9.49 -1.49
CA GLY A 52 4.34 8.19 -2.04
C GLY A 52 5.46 7.14 -2.12
N GLY A 53 6.70 7.46 -1.72
CA GLY A 53 7.84 6.54 -1.67
C GLY A 53 8.52 6.23 -2.99
N SER A 54 8.11 6.83 -4.12
CA SER A 54 8.63 6.43 -5.43
C SER A 54 10.10 6.75 -5.65
N VAL A 55 10.57 7.90 -5.15
CA VAL A 55 11.96 8.34 -5.34
C VAL A 55 12.88 7.52 -4.44
N SER A 56 12.59 7.47 -3.13
CA SER A 56 13.29 6.60 -2.17
C SER A 56 13.36 5.13 -2.59
N LEU A 57 12.24 4.55 -3.04
CA LEU A 57 12.23 3.14 -3.46
C LEU A 57 13.11 2.91 -4.69
N TYR A 58 13.13 3.87 -5.62
CA TYR A 58 13.99 3.81 -6.78
C TYR A 58 15.46 4.02 -6.40
N ALA A 59 15.77 4.96 -5.50
CA ALA A 59 17.12 5.18 -4.99
C ALA A 59 17.71 3.89 -4.42
N LYS A 60 16.94 3.22 -3.55
CA LYS A 60 17.30 1.90 -2.99
C LYS A 60 17.55 0.88 -4.10
N ALA A 61 16.67 0.83 -5.11
CA ALA A 61 16.82 -0.10 -6.24
C ALA A 61 18.06 0.18 -7.10
N GLN A 62 18.60 1.40 -7.06
CA GLN A 62 19.84 1.76 -7.74
C GLN A 62 21.09 1.56 -6.86
N GLY A 63 20.92 1.06 -5.63
CA GLY A 63 22.01 0.68 -4.74
C GLY A 63 22.32 1.67 -3.62
N PHE A 64 21.74 2.88 -3.62
CA PHE A 64 21.95 3.83 -2.53
C PHE A 64 21.50 3.27 -1.18
N ARG A 65 22.23 3.63 -0.12
CA ARG A 65 21.63 3.67 1.22
C ARG A 65 20.62 4.80 1.26
N VAL A 66 19.42 4.58 1.77
CA VAL A 66 18.36 5.60 1.74
C VAL A 66 18.01 6.08 3.15
N ILE A 67 17.91 7.39 3.34
CA ILE A 67 17.31 7.97 4.55
C ILE A 67 16.14 8.84 4.08
N SER A 68 14.94 8.52 4.55
CA SER A 68 13.72 9.23 4.16
C SER A 68 13.00 9.82 5.37
N VAL A 69 12.37 10.97 5.18
CA VAL A 69 11.58 11.66 6.21
C VAL A 69 10.20 12.02 5.68
N ASP A 70 9.17 11.96 6.52
CA ASP A 70 7.84 12.51 6.23
C ASP A 70 7.06 12.77 7.52
N ILE A 71 6.04 13.62 7.44
CA ILE A 71 5.08 13.85 8.53
C ILE A 71 3.87 12.91 8.45
N ALA A 72 3.47 12.52 7.23
CA ALA A 72 2.24 11.78 7.02
C ALA A 72 2.40 10.30 7.36
N GLU A 73 1.53 9.79 8.24
CA GLU A 73 1.53 8.39 8.68
C GLU A 73 1.51 7.40 7.50
N ARG A 74 0.75 7.72 6.46
CA ARG A 74 0.70 6.90 5.25
C ARG A 74 2.06 6.78 4.55
N SER A 75 2.84 7.86 4.51
CA SER A 75 4.18 7.87 3.95
C SER A 75 5.11 6.98 4.80
N ILE A 76 5.01 7.10 6.13
CA ILE A 76 5.79 6.26 7.07
C ILE A 76 5.46 4.78 6.91
N VAL A 77 4.19 4.41 6.76
CA VAL A 77 3.78 3.03 6.46
C VAL A 77 4.45 2.52 5.17
N VAL A 78 4.48 3.32 4.10
CA VAL A 78 5.19 2.95 2.85
C VAL A 78 6.69 2.79 3.10
N GLY A 79 7.27 3.72 3.87
CA GLY A 79 8.66 3.70 4.28
C GLY A 79 9.06 2.42 5.01
N GLN A 80 8.35 2.08 6.07
CA GLN A 80 8.58 0.85 6.85
C GLN A 80 8.37 -0.41 6.00
N ALA A 81 7.31 -0.44 5.19
CA ALA A 81 6.93 -1.61 4.41
C ALA A 81 7.89 -1.94 3.25
N LEU A 82 8.42 -0.92 2.57
CA LEU A 82 9.12 -1.08 1.29
C LEU A 82 10.53 -0.48 1.27
N ILE A 83 10.76 0.61 2.01
CA ILE A 83 12.06 1.30 1.98
C ILE A 83 13.00 0.67 3.00
N GLN A 84 12.63 0.61 4.28
CA GLN A 84 13.43 -0.03 5.34
C GLN A 84 13.45 -1.56 5.23
N ASN A 85 12.41 -2.16 4.66
CA ASN A 85 12.30 -3.60 4.53
C ASN A 85 13.19 -4.15 3.41
N SER A 86 14.07 -5.08 3.75
CA SER A 86 15.03 -5.68 2.80
C SER A 86 14.69 -7.09 2.35
N SER A 87 13.78 -7.78 3.03
CA SER A 87 13.57 -9.21 2.80
C SER A 87 12.20 -9.77 3.21
N VAL A 88 11.51 -9.13 4.15
CA VAL A 88 10.23 -9.63 4.68
C VAL A 88 9.16 -9.50 3.60
N ARG A 89 8.39 -10.56 3.38
CA ARG A 89 7.30 -10.59 2.39
C ARG A 89 6.02 -11.08 3.04
N LEU A 90 4.88 -10.60 2.54
CA LEU A 90 3.58 -11.16 2.86
C LEU A 90 3.49 -12.57 2.27
N ARG A 91 3.10 -13.54 3.09
CA ARG A 91 2.92 -14.94 2.69
C ARG A 91 1.47 -15.24 2.42
N ARG A 92 1.22 -16.36 1.75
CA ARG A 92 -0.14 -16.82 1.47
C ARG A 92 -0.88 -17.16 2.76
N GLU A 93 -0.19 -17.70 3.77
CA GLU A 93 -0.78 -17.95 5.09
C GLU A 93 -1.30 -16.66 5.74
N ASP A 94 -0.55 -15.55 5.63
CA ASP A 94 -0.96 -14.26 6.20
C ASP A 94 -2.30 -13.80 5.57
N ILE A 95 -2.43 -13.98 4.25
CA ILE A 95 -3.66 -13.64 3.50
C ILE A 95 -4.84 -14.54 3.87
N LEU A 96 -4.61 -15.84 4.02
CA LEU A 96 -5.67 -16.76 4.44
C LEU A 96 -6.15 -16.45 5.86
N ARG A 97 -5.23 -16.08 6.77
CA ARG A 97 -5.59 -15.71 8.14
C ARG A 97 -6.46 -14.47 8.23
N VAL A 98 -6.14 -13.40 7.47
CA VAL A 98 -6.98 -12.18 7.46
C VAL A 98 -8.30 -12.36 6.70
N ALA A 99 -8.32 -13.24 5.69
CA ALA A 99 -9.52 -13.54 4.91
C ALA A 99 -10.45 -14.54 5.60
N ALA A 100 -9.96 -15.30 6.59
CA ALA A 100 -10.78 -16.18 7.40
C ALA A 100 -11.84 -15.35 8.12
N ASP A 101 -13.11 -15.69 7.89
CA ASP A 101 -14.21 -15.04 8.57
C ASP A 101 -14.29 -15.57 9.99
N LYS A 102 -13.81 -14.76 10.93
CA LYS A 102 -13.92 -15.03 12.36
C LYS A 102 -14.96 -14.08 12.94
N TYR A 103 -15.80 -14.61 13.82
CA TYR A 103 -16.64 -13.76 14.65
C TYR A 103 -15.74 -13.04 15.64
N GLU A 104 -15.57 -11.74 15.44
CA GLU A 104 -14.76 -10.85 16.27
C GLU A 104 -15.59 -9.60 16.61
N PRO A 105 -15.32 -8.95 17.76
CA PRO A 105 -15.94 -7.67 18.08
C PRO A 105 -15.63 -6.63 17.00
N PRO A 106 -16.53 -5.66 16.74
CA PRO A 106 -16.26 -4.58 15.80
C PRO A 106 -14.96 -3.84 16.14
N GLY A 107 -14.06 -3.68 15.16
CA GLY A 107 -12.84 -2.90 15.33
C GLY A 107 -13.05 -1.40 15.06
N LEU A 108 -11.95 -0.66 15.03
CA LEU A 108 -11.98 0.80 14.88
C LEU A 108 -12.59 1.22 13.53
N VAL A 109 -12.34 0.47 12.46
CA VAL A 109 -12.86 0.77 11.12
C VAL A 109 -14.36 0.49 11.08
N GLU A 110 -14.82 -0.66 11.59
CA GLU A 110 -16.25 -0.98 11.65
C GLU A 110 -17.03 0.05 12.47
N GLN A 111 -16.53 0.42 13.65
CA GLN A 111 -17.23 1.35 14.55
C GLN A 111 -17.36 2.75 13.97
N ASN A 112 -16.31 3.28 13.34
CA ASN A 112 -16.24 4.70 12.97
C ASN A 112 -16.59 4.99 11.50
N TYR A 113 -16.43 4.01 10.60
CA TYR A 113 -16.51 4.23 9.16
C TYR A 113 -17.61 3.44 8.45
N VAL A 114 -18.35 2.57 9.15
CA VAL A 114 -19.55 1.92 8.62
C VAL A 114 -20.80 2.73 9.02
N PRO A 115 -21.78 2.92 8.13
CA PRO A 115 -21.78 2.57 6.70
C PRO A 115 -21.18 3.67 5.82
N LYS A 116 -20.64 4.75 6.40
CA LYS A 116 -20.29 6.00 5.70
C LYS A 116 -19.26 5.83 4.60
N ALA A 117 -18.20 5.07 4.86
CA ALA A 117 -17.06 4.89 3.95
C ALA A 117 -16.80 3.42 3.60
N PHE A 118 -17.24 2.46 4.41
CA PHE A 118 -17.08 1.04 4.10
C PHE A 118 -18.37 0.27 4.34
N THR A 119 -18.55 -0.83 3.60
CA THR A 119 -19.49 -1.87 4.01
C THR A 119 -18.94 -2.61 5.24
N ARG A 120 -19.82 -3.26 6.02
CA ARG A 120 -19.40 -4.04 7.21
C ARG A 120 -18.33 -5.09 6.87
N ALA A 121 -18.50 -5.82 5.77
CA ALA A 121 -17.55 -6.84 5.34
C ALA A 121 -16.16 -6.26 5.01
N GLN A 122 -16.10 -5.10 4.36
CA GLN A 122 -14.84 -4.41 4.07
C GLN A 122 -14.18 -3.87 5.34
N ALA A 123 -14.97 -3.27 6.24
CA ALA A 123 -14.46 -2.73 7.49
C ALA A 123 -13.87 -3.84 8.38
N ARG A 124 -14.55 -4.98 8.53
CA ARG A 124 -14.03 -6.14 9.27
C ARG A 124 -12.75 -6.71 8.69
N LEU A 125 -12.64 -6.76 7.36
CA LEU A 125 -11.39 -7.17 6.72
C LEU A 125 -10.25 -6.20 7.06
N LEU A 126 -10.49 -4.89 7.00
CA LEU A 126 -9.50 -3.88 7.36
C LEU A 126 -9.10 -3.98 8.84
N ASP A 127 -10.07 -4.13 9.73
CA ASP A 127 -9.84 -4.31 11.17
C ASP A 127 -8.98 -5.55 11.45
N ARG A 128 -9.25 -6.69 10.80
CA ARG A 128 -8.41 -7.90 10.92
C ARG A 128 -6.99 -7.70 10.43
N ILE A 129 -6.80 -7.00 9.30
CA ILE A 129 -5.46 -6.68 8.78
C ILE A 129 -4.72 -5.78 9.77
N LEU A 130 -5.39 -4.78 10.34
CA LEU A 130 -4.80 -3.83 11.30
C LEU A 130 -4.50 -4.50 12.65
N ALA A 131 -5.38 -5.39 13.13
CA ALA A 131 -5.14 -6.19 14.33
C ALA A 131 -3.90 -7.08 14.16
N MET A 132 -3.80 -7.81 13.05
CA MET A 132 -2.61 -8.60 12.73
C MET A 132 -1.35 -7.73 12.59
N ALA A 133 -1.49 -6.50 12.09
CA ALA A 133 -0.39 -5.55 12.05
C ALA A 133 0.04 -5.08 13.45
N GLY A 134 -0.88 -4.97 14.41
CA GLY A 134 -0.58 -4.65 15.80
C GLY A 134 0.13 -5.79 16.55
N GLU A 135 -0.16 -7.04 16.20
CA GLU A 135 0.45 -8.22 16.80
C GLU A 135 1.84 -8.58 16.22
N ALA A 136 2.16 -8.07 15.03
CA ALA A 136 3.42 -8.36 14.37
C ALA A 136 4.61 -7.80 15.16
N ARG A 137 5.64 -8.62 15.39
CA ARG A 137 6.82 -8.24 16.19
C ARG A 137 7.83 -7.39 15.43
N ASP A 138 7.93 -7.57 14.12
CA ASP A 138 8.90 -6.86 13.28
C ASP A 138 8.27 -5.70 12.51
N ILE A 139 8.96 -4.55 12.50
CA ILE A 139 8.50 -3.30 11.87
C ILE A 139 8.17 -3.49 10.38
N ALA A 140 8.94 -4.32 9.68
CA ALA A 140 8.72 -4.59 8.26
C ALA A 140 7.37 -5.28 8.02
N ARG A 141 7.04 -6.31 8.78
CA ARG A 141 5.75 -7.00 8.73
C ARG A 141 4.61 -6.11 9.17
N GLN A 142 4.79 -5.33 10.24
CA GLN A 142 3.80 -4.32 10.66
C GLN A 142 3.49 -3.35 9.49
N GLY A 143 4.54 -2.79 8.89
CA GLY A 143 4.46 -1.89 7.75
C GLY A 143 3.76 -2.53 6.54
N LEU A 144 4.13 -3.77 6.18
CA LEU A 144 3.51 -4.49 5.06
C LEU A 144 2.00 -4.73 5.26
N LEU A 145 1.59 -5.12 6.47
CA LEU A 145 0.18 -5.34 6.79
C LEU A 145 -0.60 -4.02 6.81
N ARG A 146 -0.05 -2.95 7.40
CA ARG A 146 -0.64 -1.61 7.31
C ARG A 146 -0.73 -1.12 5.87
N LEU A 147 0.29 -1.36 5.05
CA LEU A 147 0.27 -1.03 3.63
C LEU A 147 -0.78 -1.84 2.87
N LEU A 148 -0.97 -3.11 3.21
CA LEU A 148 -2.06 -3.93 2.67
C LEU A 148 -3.42 -3.33 3.03
N ALA A 149 -3.64 -2.93 4.28
CA ALA A 149 -4.87 -2.25 4.71
C ALA A 149 -5.10 -0.95 3.92
N VAL A 150 -4.07 -0.09 3.79
CA VAL A 150 -4.13 1.13 2.98
C VAL A 150 -4.49 0.81 1.52
N ARG A 151 -3.89 -0.22 0.93
CA ARG A 151 -4.17 -0.62 -0.45
C ARG A 151 -5.61 -1.13 -0.61
N VAL A 152 -6.09 -1.95 0.32
CA VAL A 152 -7.47 -2.46 0.31
C VAL A 152 -8.45 -1.30 0.46
N ALA A 153 -8.22 -0.39 1.41
CA ALA A 153 -9.05 0.78 1.63
C ALA A 153 -9.12 1.66 0.38
N LEU A 154 -7.99 1.97 -0.27
CA LEU A 154 -8.00 2.78 -1.49
C LEU A 154 -8.68 2.04 -2.65
N LEU A 155 -8.41 0.74 -2.84
CA LEU A 155 -8.99 -0.04 -3.93
C LEU A 155 -10.49 -0.32 -3.75
N ALA A 156 -11.01 -0.23 -2.52
CA ALA A 156 -12.44 -0.32 -2.24
C ALA A 156 -13.23 0.89 -2.79
N HIS A 157 -12.56 2.00 -3.11
CA HIS A 157 -13.19 3.21 -3.59
C HIS A 157 -12.80 3.57 -5.04
N PRO A 158 -13.72 4.23 -5.78
CA PRO A 158 -13.41 4.87 -7.06
C PRO A 158 -12.23 5.83 -6.95
N MET A 159 -11.44 5.91 -8.02
CA MET A 159 -10.27 6.81 -8.12
C MET A 159 -9.22 6.62 -7.02
N SER A 160 -9.25 5.51 -6.29
CA SER A 160 -8.33 5.24 -5.18
C SER A 160 -8.32 6.35 -4.12
N SER A 161 -9.50 6.82 -3.74
CA SER A 161 -9.70 7.85 -2.72
C SER A 161 -10.81 7.43 -1.77
N VAL A 162 -10.46 7.22 -0.50
CA VAL A 162 -11.45 6.93 0.55
C VAL A 162 -12.30 8.17 0.77
N ARG A 163 -13.60 8.04 0.58
CA ARG A 163 -14.57 9.14 0.68
C ARG A 163 -15.86 8.61 1.29
N THR A 164 -16.55 9.48 2.02
CA THR A 164 -17.95 9.26 2.33
C THR A 164 -18.77 9.38 1.05
N GLY A 165 -19.84 8.60 0.94
CA GLY A 165 -20.68 8.63 -0.25
C GLY A 165 -21.66 7.47 -0.30
N THR A 166 -21.94 7.01 -1.52
CA THR A 166 -23.00 6.03 -1.82
C THR A 166 -22.59 4.57 -1.60
N ILE A 167 -21.44 4.29 -0.97
CA ILE A 167 -20.96 2.91 -0.78
C ILE A 167 -21.90 2.07 0.11
N HIS A 168 -22.60 2.72 1.06
CA HIS A 168 -23.62 2.08 1.89
C HIS A 168 -24.75 1.44 1.07
N ARG A 169 -25.03 1.98 -0.13
CA ARG A 169 -26.06 1.47 -1.04
C ARG A 169 -25.76 0.08 -1.58
N LEU A 170 -24.49 -0.36 -1.56
CA LEU A 170 -24.14 -1.77 -1.81
C LEU A 170 -24.74 -2.71 -0.77
N SER A 171 -24.88 -2.25 0.47
CA SER A 171 -25.42 -3.06 1.57
C SER A 171 -26.95 -3.04 1.61
N SER A 172 -27.59 -1.92 1.20
CA SER A 172 -29.06 -1.85 1.10
C SER A 172 -29.62 -2.43 -0.20
N GLY A 173 -28.79 -2.61 -1.23
CA GLY A 173 -29.22 -3.16 -2.53
C GLY A 173 -29.69 -2.10 -3.54
N GLU A 174 -29.62 -0.82 -3.20
CA GLU A 174 -30.01 0.31 -4.05
C GLU A 174 -28.93 0.65 -5.09
N TYR A 175 -28.58 -0.31 -5.95
CA TYR A 175 -27.49 -0.18 -6.92
C TYR A 175 -27.76 0.91 -7.97
N GLU A 176 -29.02 1.10 -8.36
CA GLU A 176 -29.50 2.12 -9.29
C GLU A 176 -29.21 3.54 -8.81
N ASN A 177 -29.08 3.72 -7.49
CA ASN A 177 -28.76 4.99 -6.86
C ASN A 177 -27.24 5.23 -6.77
N ILE A 178 -26.40 4.33 -7.30
CA ILE A 178 -24.95 4.53 -7.39
C ILE A 178 -24.61 5.05 -8.79
N THR A 179 -23.90 6.18 -8.86
CA THR A 179 -23.44 6.72 -10.15
C THR A 179 -22.66 5.65 -10.93
N PRO A 180 -22.94 5.45 -12.24
CA PRO A 180 -22.32 4.38 -13.04
C PRO A 180 -20.78 4.36 -12.99
N SER A 181 -20.14 5.53 -12.90
CA SER A 181 -18.69 5.68 -12.77
C SER A 181 -18.12 5.11 -11.47
N CYS A 182 -18.92 5.09 -10.39
CA CYS A 182 -18.52 4.59 -9.08
C CYS A 182 -18.86 3.11 -8.89
N LEU A 183 -19.97 2.64 -9.47
CA LEU A 183 -20.53 1.29 -9.24
C LEU A 183 -19.49 0.19 -9.48
N LYS A 184 -18.77 0.25 -10.60
CA LYS A 184 -17.71 -0.73 -10.91
C LYS A 184 -16.62 -0.78 -9.84
N GLY A 185 -16.19 0.39 -9.34
CA GLY A 185 -15.16 0.47 -8.30
C GLY A 185 -15.62 -0.17 -7.00
N TYR A 186 -16.84 0.14 -6.57
CA TYR A 186 -17.44 -0.43 -5.38
C TYR A 186 -17.66 -1.95 -5.47
N VAL A 187 -18.17 -2.46 -6.59
CA VAL A 187 -18.38 -3.90 -6.80
C VAL A 187 -17.04 -4.66 -6.83
N GLU A 188 -16.03 -4.13 -7.50
CA GLU A 188 -14.68 -4.72 -7.44
C GLU A 188 -14.08 -4.63 -6.03
N GLY A 189 -14.38 -3.56 -5.29
CA GLY A 189 -14.02 -3.38 -3.89
C GLY A 189 -14.57 -4.47 -2.98
N LEU A 190 -15.79 -4.94 -3.19
CA LEU A 190 -16.36 -6.07 -2.44
C LEU A 190 -15.60 -7.38 -2.69
N ARG A 191 -15.02 -7.55 -3.88
CA ARG A 191 -14.26 -8.75 -4.24
C ARG A 191 -12.88 -8.80 -3.57
N LEU A 192 -12.43 -7.73 -2.92
CA LEU A 192 -11.14 -7.68 -2.23
C LEU A 192 -11.08 -8.58 -0.98
N SER A 193 -12.23 -8.97 -0.42
CA SER A 193 -12.30 -9.96 0.66
C SER A 193 -11.99 -11.39 0.20
N ARG A 194 -12.01 -11.65 -1.12
CA ARG A 194 -11.70 -12.98 -1.66
C ARG A 194 -10.20 -13.24 -1.52
N PRO A 195 -9.77 -14.39 -0.96
CA PRO A 195 -8.36 -14.69 -0.75
C PRO A 195 -7.49 -14.55 -2.01
N ASP A 196 -8.00 -14.93 -3.18
CA ASP A 196 -7.26 -14.83 -4.45
C ASP A 196 -7.00 -13.38 -4.88
N ARG A 197 -7.95 -12.48 -4.59
CA ARG A 197 -7.83 -11.04 -4.89
C ARG A 197 -6.92 -10.35 -3.92
N LEU A 198 -7.06 -10.65 -2.63
CA LEU A 198 -6.18 -10.12 -1.60
C LEU A 198 -4.73 -10.59 -1.80
N TRP A 199 -4.54 -11.85 -2.20
CA TRP A 199 -3.21 -12.38 -2.55
C TRP A 199 -2.59 -11.65 -3.74
N LYS A 200 -3.36 -11.31 -4.78
CA LYS A 200 -2.85 -10.50 -5.90
C LYS A 200 -2.38 -9.11 -5.44
N VAL A 201 -3.07 -8.48 -4.48
CA VAL A 201 -2.63 -7.20 -3.89
C VAL A 201 -1.33 -7.39 -3.10
N ALA A 202 -1.25 -8.46 -2.29
CA ALA A 202 -0.03 -8.79 -1.54
C ALA A 202 1.17 -9.06 -2.46
N MET A 203 0.97 -9.77 -3.57
CA MET A 203 2.01 -9.99 -4.58
C MET A 203 2.50 -8.68 -5.21
N GLN A 204 1.61 -7.72 -5.45
CA GLN A 204 1.99 -6.40 -5.94
C GLN A 204 2.85 -5.65 -4.91
N ILE A 205 2.49 -5.70 -3.63
CA ILE A 205 3.29 -5.11 -2.53
C ILE A 205 4.67 -5.78 -2.46
N ASN A 206 4.71 -7.12 -2.47
CA ASN A 206 5.96 -7.89 -2.43
C ASN A 206 6.89 -7.59 -3.61
N ALA A 207 6.38 -7.13 -4.76
CA ALA A 207 7.22 -6.74 -5.89
C ALA A 207 8.09 -5.50 -5.59
N GLY A 208 7.78 -4.76 -4.53
CA GLY A 208 8.58 -3.64 -4.03
C GLY A 208 9.56 -4.00 -2.92
N VAL A 209 9.65 -5.27 -2.53
CA VAL A 209 10.59 -5.72 -1.49
C VAL A 209 11.82 -6.33 -2.14
N PHE A 210 12.99 -5.77 -1.83
CA PHE A 210 14.30 -6.23 -2.27
C PHE A 210 15.38 -5.68 -1.32
N GLN A 211 16.58 -6.26 -1.42
CA GLN A 211 17.71 -5.91 -0.55
C GLN A 211 18.15 -4.45 -0.71
N GLY A 212 18.76 -3.92 0.34
CA GLY A 212 19.33 -2.57 0.42
C GLY A 212 19.26 -2.05 1.85
N GLU A 213 19.96 -0.95 2.13
CA GLU A 213 19.96 -0.33 3.45
C GLU A 213 19.09 0.92 3.45
N ALA A 214 18.18 1.05 4.41
CA ALA A 214 17.44 2.29 4.55
C ALA A 214 16.92 2.55 5.96
N GLN A 215 16.71 3.83 6.24
CA GLN A 215 16.08 4.35 7.45
C GLN A 215 14.94 5.29 7.07
N VAL A 216 13.83 5.22 7.79
CA VAL A 216 12.68 6.12 7.64
C VAL A 216 12.41 6.76 8.98
N LEU A 217 12.28 8.07 8.98
CA LEU A 217 12.01 8.90 10.15
C LEU A 217 10.66 9.57 9.98
N LYS A 218 9.89 9.64 11.08
CA LYS A 218 8.68 10.44 11.13
C LYS A 218 9.03 11.80 11.73
N ALA A 219 8.70 12.88 11.03
CA ALA A 219 8.76 14.23 11.55
C ALA A 219 7.49 14.55 12.34
N ASP A 220 7.63 15.39 13.35
CA ASP A 220 6.51 15.91 14.17
C ASP A 220 5.74 17.02 13.44
#